data_AF-A0A1Q7GM14-F1
#
_entry.id   AF-A0A1Q7GM14-F1
#
_cell.length_a   1.000
_cell.length_b   1.000
_cell.length_c   1.000
_cell.angle_alpha   90.00
_cell.angle_beta   90.00
_cell.angle_gamma   90.00
#
_symmetry.space_group_name_H-M   'P 1'
#
loop_
_entity.id
_entity.type
_entity.pdbx_description
1 polymer ?
#
loop_
_entity_poly.entity_id
_entity_poly.type
_entity_poly.pdbx_seq_one_letter_code
_entity_poly.pdbx_strand_id
1 'polypeptide(L)'
;MNIDSIRRAIRFAGLVLPLTWAPGSMAGQMRAAQAQSFGVGVTTATVNQQAPSAVLPAGGTMAQDQASNVSIADMVTAQDAFAIVAGDGTDASDAVSSATLGQVSILNGLITADGIVAMASSTVDGGGANSNAEGSSLANLVVNGVQVSDPAPNTRMDLPGVGYVVFNEQIPTGDGVTSSGITVNMIHVVLQQLGLFGYETTGEIIVGSASSGVN
;
A
#
# COMPACT_ATOMS: atom_id res chain seq x y z
N MET A 1 43.76 -75.04 39.50
CA MET A 1 42.80 -74.10 40.11
C MET A 1 42.40 -73.13 39.02
N ASN A 2 41.13 -73.19 38.63
CA ASN A 2 40.51 -72.49 37.50
C ASN A 2 40.27 -71.01 37.82
N ILE A 3 40.38 -70.17 36.79
CA ILE A 3 39.76 -68.84 36.57
C ILE A 3 40.36 -68.37 35.23
N ASP A 4 39.66 -67.92 34.20
CA ASP A 4 38.25 -67.74 33.97
C ASP A 4 38.02 -67.77 32.45
N SER A 5 36.89 -68.36 32.12
CA SER A 5 36.14 -68.27 30.87
C SER A 5 35.75 -66.79 30.59
N ILE A 6 35.39 -66.26 29.41
CA ILE A 6 34.55 -66.80 28.35
C ILE A 6 34.30 -65.67 27.31
N ARG A 7 34.05 -66.05 26.04
CA ARG A 7 33.39 -65.32 24.91
C ARG A 7 34.21 -64.45 23.95
N ARG A 8 34.74 -65.14 22.94
CA ARG A 8 34.54 -64.93 21.49
C ARG A 8 33.81 -63.63 21.06
N ALA A 9 34.55 -62.76 20.41
CA ALA A 9 34.04 -61.69 19.55
C ALA A 9 33.60 -62.25 18.19
N ILE A 10 32.35 -62.00 17.80
CA ILE A 10 31.89 -62.15 16.42
C ILE A 10 31.57 -60.75 15.90
N ARG A 11 32.29 -60.36 14.86
CA ARG A 11 32.11 -59.13 14.09
C ARG A 11 30.80 -59.24 13.31
N PHE A 12 29.88 -58.30 13.50
CA PHE A 12 28.86 -57.96 12.51
C PHE A 12 29.03 -56.48 12.16
N ALA A 13 29.50 -56.23 10.94
CA ALA A 13 29.50 -54.93 10.32
C ALA A 13 28.05 -54.59 9.96
N GLY A 14 27.39 -53.79 10.81
CA GLY A 14 26.12 -53.14 10.52
C GLY A 14 26.39 -51.68 10.16
N LEU A 15 26.18 -51.32 8.90
CA LEU A 15 26.17 -49.94 8.41
C LEU A 15 24.99 -49.21 9.06
N VAL A 16 25.27 -48.41 10.10
CA VAL A 16 24.28 -47.52 10.72
C VAL A 16 24.27 -46.21 9.91
N LEU A 17 23.23 -46.01 9.10
CA LEU A 17 22.89 -44.70 8.55
C LEU A 17 22.39 -43.82 9.72
N PRO A 18 23.03 -42.68 10.01
CA PRO A 18 22.45 -41.73 10.94
C PRO A 18 21.23 -41.10 10.25
N LEU A 19 20.04 -41.43 10.74
CA LEU A 19 18.83 -40.68 10.45
C LEU A 19 18.97 -39.33 11.18
N THR A 20 19.67 -38.39 10.55
CA THR A 20 19.79 -37.03 11.06
C THR A 20 18.43 -36.37 10.91
N TRP A 21 17.71 -36.22 12.02
CA TRP A 21 16.58 -35.32 12.10
C TRP A 21 17.17 -33.91 12.00
N ALA A 22 17.15 -33.35 10.79
CA ALA A 22 17.27 -31.91 10.65
C ALA A 22 16.05 -31.33 11.38
N PRO A 23 16.21 -30.48 12.40
CA PRO A 23 15.11 -29.62 12.78
C PRO A 23 14.77 -28.86 11.50
N GLY A 24 13.60 -29.13 10.93
CA GLY A 24 13.05 -28.29 9.89
C GLY A 24 13.02 -26.91 10.49
N SER A 25 13.94 -26.04 10.08
CA SER A 25 13.74 -24.62 10.22
C SER A 25 12.53 -24.35 9.35
N MET A 26 11.35 -24.40 9.98
CA MET A 26 10.26 -23.54 9.57
C MET A 26 10.83 -22.14 9.74
N ALA A 27 11.55 -21.66 8.73
CA ALA A 27 11.52 -20.26 8.43
C ALA A 27 10.03 -20.01 8.21
N GLY A 28 9.33 -19.63 9.28
CA GLY A 28 8.05 -18.98 9.14
C GLY A 28 8.32 -17.91 8.10
N GLN A 29 7.63 -17.99 6.96
CA GLN A 29 7.51 -16.83 6.11
C GLN A 29 7.11 -15.72 7.07
N MET A 30 8.04 -14.80 7.35
CA MET A 30 7.76 -13.69 8.24
C MET A 30 6.55 -13.04 7.60
N ARG A 31 5.42 -13.15 8.27
CA ARG A 31 4.26 -12.32 7.98
C ARG A 31 4.82 -10.91 8.03
N ALA A 32 4.70 -10.19 6.92
CA ALA A 32 5.26 -8.87 6.77
C ALA A 32 4.09 -7.94 6.48
N ALA A 33 3.90 -6.97 7.35
CA ALA A 33 2.97 -5.89 7.16
C ALA A 33 3.44 -5.12 5.93
N GLN A 34 2.50 -4.77 5.07
CA GLN A 34 2.78 -4.02 3.85
C GLN A 34 2.07 -2.68 3.99
N ALA A 35 2.82 -1.60 3.87
CA ALA A 35 2.26 -0.27 3.87
C ALA A 35 3.03 0.62 2.90
N GLN A 36 2.30 1.38 2.11
CA GLN A 36 2.85 2.37 1.19
C GLN A 36 1.98 3.61 1.22
N SER A 37 2.57 4.79 1.17
CA SER A 37 1.86 6.05 0.96
C SER A 37 2.65 6.98 0.07
N PHE A 38 1.96 7.79 -0.71
CA PHE A 38 2.57 8.85 -1.49
C PHE A 38 1.64 10.04 -1.64
N GLY A 39 2.24 11.23 -1.75
CA GLY A 39 1.49 12.47 -1.89
C GLY A 39 0.89 12.62 -3.29
N VAL A 40 1.73 12.64 -4.32
CA VAL A 40 1.32 12.80 -5.72
C VAL A 40 2.00 11.72 -6.55
N GLY A 41 1.26 11.07 -7.44
CA GLY A 41 1.76 10.16 -8.46
C GLY A 41 1.17 10.53 -9.82
N VAL A 42 2.02 10.61 -10.85
CA VAL A 42 1.61 10.85 -12.24
C VAL A 42 2.23 9.78 -13.12
N THR A 43 1.38 9.05 -13.84
CA THR A 43 1.79 8.03 -14.80
C THR A 43 1.14 8.29 -16.14
N THR A 44 1.94 8.60 -17.15
CA THR A 44 1.54 8.81 -18.54
C THR A 44 2.58 8.16 -19.46
N ALA A 45 2.38 8.24 -20.78
CA ALA A 45 3.38 7.78 -21.74
C ALA A 45 4.76 8.48 -21.62
N THR A 46 4.80 9.69 -21.04
CA THR A 46 6.02 10.51 -20.96
C THR A 46 6.49 10.80 -19.53
N VAL A 47 5.63 10.60 -18.53
CA VAL A 47 5.90 10.93 -17.13
C VAL A 47 5.60 9.71 -16.27
N ASN A 48 6.54 9.32 -15.42
CA ASN A 48 6.33 8.32 -14.38
C ASN A 48 7.08 8.78 -13.13
N GLN A 49 6.39 9.55 -12.29
CA GLN A 49 6.97 10.19 -11.11
C GLN A 49 5.99 10.17 -9.95
N GLN A 50 6.51 9.99 -8.74
CA GLN A 50 5.75 10.13 -7.50
C GLN A 50 6.58 10.83 -6.43
N ALA A 51 5.96 11.68 -5.62
CA ALA A 51 6.60 12.38 -4.51
C ALA A 51 5.57 13.01 -3.54
N PRO A 52 5.91 13.14 -2.25
CA PRO A 52 6.83 12.29 -1.50
C PRO A 52 6.33 10.84 -1.45
N SER A 53 7.19 9.88 -1.11
CA SER A 53 6.83 8.44 -1.08
C SER A 53 7.44 7.72 0.12
N ALA A 54 6.60 7.04 0.89
CA ALA A 54 7.01 6.20 2.01
C ALA A 54 6.58 4.74 1.75
N VAL A 55 7.50 3.80 1.97
CA VAL A 55 7.26 2.36 1.83
C VAL A 55 7.81 1.66 3.06
N LEU A 56 7.02 0.78 3.67
CA LEU A 56 7.40 0.09 4.89
C LEU A 56 8.50 -0.94 4.57
N PRO A 57 9.71 -0.82 5.15
CA PRO A 57 10.75 -1.82 4.95
C PRO A 57 10.33 -3.16 5.55
N ALA A 58 10.76 -4.28 4.95
CA ALA A 58 10.50 -5.60 5.52
C ALA A 58 11.09 -5.73 6.93
N GLY A 59 10.24 -6.02 7.92
CA GLY A 59 10.61 -6.05 9.34
C GLY A 59 10.85 -4.67 9.98
N GLY A 60 10.61 -3.59 9.25
CA GLY A 60 10.63 -2.23 9.76
C GLY A 60 9.32 -1.87 10.46
N THR A 61 9.37 -0.86 11.32
CA THR A 61 8.19 -0.38 12.06
C THR A 61 7.63 0.93 11.51
N MET A 62 8.43 1.68 10.76
CA MET A 62 8.02 2.96 10.18
C MET A 62 8.91 3.40 9.01
N ALA A 63 8.33 4.16 8.09
CA ALA A 63 9.04 4.98 7.11
C ALA A 63 8.23 6.25 6.81
N GLN A 64 8.90 7.33 6.44
CA GLN A 64 8.25 8.60 6.12
C GLN A 64 9.05 9.37 5.07
N ASP A 65 8.36 10.23 4.35
CA ASP A 65 8.93 11.19 3.40
C ASP A 65 8.07 12.44 3.34
N GLN A 66 8.68 13.59 3.04
CA GLN A 66 7.99 14.88 3.05
C GLN A 66 8.55 15.85 2.03
N ALA A 67 7.67 16.67 1.46
CA ALA A 67 8.04 17.73 0.55
C ALA A 67 7.15 18.96 0.76
N SER A 68 7.75 20.11 1.02
CA SER A 68 7.01 21.38 1.17
C SER A 68 6.33 21.80 -0.12
N ASN A 69 6.92 21.48 -1.28
CA ASN A 69 6.35 21.77 -2.58
C ASN A 69 6.65 20.62 -3.54
N VAL A 70 5.61 20.07 -4.16
CA VAL A 70 5.69 19.04 -5.18
C VAL A 70 5.12 19.63 -6.47
N SER A 71 5.86 19.50 -7.57
CA SER A 71 5.36 19.82 -8.91
C SER A 71 5.78 18.70 -9.85
N ILE A 72 4.80 18.11 -10.57
CA ILE A 72 5.06 17.03 -11.52
C ILE A 72 4.51 17.43 -12.88
N ALA A 73 5.43 17.66 -13.83
CA ALA A 73 5.17 17.86 -15.26
C ALA A 73 4.09 18.91 -15.58
N ASP A 74 3.98 19.95 -14.74
CA ASP A 74 2.93 20.99 -14.81
C ASP A 74 1.49 20.44 -14.75
N MET A 75 1.32 19.16 -14.40
CA MET A 75 0.04 18.49 -14.26
C MET A 75 -0.49 18.59 -12.83
N VAL A 76 0.39 18.54 -11.83
CA VAL A 76 0.00 18.63 -10.42
C VAL A 76 0.98 19.49 -9.66
N THR A 77 0.44 20.36 -8.82
CA THR A 77 1.17 21.05 -7.76
C THR A 77 0.55 20.75 -6.41
N ALA A 78 1.35 20.42 -5.41
CA ALA A 78 0.90 20.20 -4.05
C ALA A 78 1.85 20.84 -3.03
N GLN A 79 1.29 21.32 -1.93
CA GLN A 79 2.04 21.89 -0.81
C GLN A 79 1.96 21.01 0.43
N ASP A 80 2.98 21.08 1.27
CA ASP A 80 3.06 20.40 2.57
C ASP A 80 2.69 18.91 2.50
N ALA A 81 3.22 18.23 1.48
CA ALA A 81 2.96 16.82 1.28
C ALA A 81 3.78 16.00 2.28
N PHE A 82 3.12 15.11 2.99
CA PHE A 82 3.69 14.23 4.00
C PHE A 82 3.15 12.82 3.80
N ALA A 83 4.05 11.85 3.63
CA ALA A 83 3.73 10.44 3.52
C ALA A 83 4.38 9.71 4.70
N ILE A 84 3.60 8.91 5.42
CA ILE A 84 4.10 8.06 6.49
C ILE A 84 3.43 6.69 6.42
N VAL A 85 4.19 5.68 6.80
CA VAL A 85 3.76 4.30 6.96
C VAL A 85 4.30 3.77 8.27
N ALA A 86 3.52 2.91 8.91
CA ALA A 86 3.87 2.21 10.12
C ALA A 86 3.32 0.78 10.08
N GLY A 87 3.94 -0.13 10.82
CA GLY A 87 3.44 -1.49 10.96
C GLY A 87 4.15 -2.24 12.07
N ASP A 88 3.60 -3.40 12.43
CA ASP A 88 4.25 -4.29 13.39
C ASP A 88 5.43 -5.01 12.70
N GLY A 89 6.65 -4.72 13.16
CA GLY A 89 7.88 -5.30 12.62
C GLY A 89 8.19 -6.72 13.13
N THR A 90 7.37 -7.26 14.03
CA THR A 90 7.58 -8.57 14.69
C THR A 90 6.64 -9.65 14.18
N ASP A 91 5.34 -9.37 14.11
CA ASP A 91 4.32 -10.35 13.71
C ASP A 91 3.41 -9.89 12.56
N ALA A 92 3.58 -8.64 12.10
CA ALA A 92 2.81 -8.03 11.02
C ALA A 92 1.29 -8.04 11.25
N SER A 93 0.87 -8.02 12.51
CA SER A 93 -0.54 -7.93 12.88
C SER A 93 -1.19 -6.63 12.42
N ASP A 94 -0.43 -5.53 12.35
CA ASP A 94 -0.94 -4.21 11.99
C ASP A 94 -0.13 -3.54 10.89
N ALA A 95 -0.83 -2.82 10.01
CA ALA A 95 -0.26 -1.95 8.99
C ALA A 95 -1.10 -0.66 8.88
N VAL A 96 -0.45 0.49 8.95
CA VAL A 96 -1.09 1.80 8.80
C VAL A 96 -0.29 2.65 7.82
N SER A 97 -0.98 3.35 6.93
CA SER A 97 -0.37 4.35 6.07
C SER A 97 -1.25 5.58 5.96
N SER A 98 -0.59 6.73 5.77
CA SER A 98 -1.26 7.98 5.52
C SER A 98 -0.49 8.88 4.57
N ALA A 99 -1.24 9.63 3.76
CA ALA A 99 -0.73 10.74 2.98
C ALA A 99 -1.54 12.00 3.29
N THR A 100 -0.87 13.04 3.78
CA THR A 100 -1.46 14.34 4.05
C THR A 100 -0.88 15.37 3.10
N LEU A 101 -1.74 16.18 2.49
CA LEU A 101 -1.32 17.30 1.64
C LEU A 101 -2.10 18.55 2.05
N GLY A 102 -1.46 19.70 1.95
CA GLY A 102 -2.12 21.00 2.03
C GLY A 102 -2.79 21.34 0.70
N GLN A 103 -2.53 22.55 0.20
CA GLN A 103 -3.13 23.01 -1.04
C GLN A 103 -2.64 22.21 -2.26
N VAL A 104 -3.59 21.75 -3.05
CA VAL A 104 -3.38 20.95 -4.27
C VAL A 104 -4.10 21.61 -5.44
N SER A 105 -3.44 21.59 -6.59
CA SER A 105 -4.03 21.94 -7.90
C SER A 105 -3.62 20.88 -8.92
N ILE A 106 -4.61 20.36 -9.64
CA ILE A 106 -4.47 19.32 -10.67
C ILE A 106 -4.98 19.89 -11.99
N LEU A 107 -4.23 19.63 -13.06
CA LEU A 107 -4.51 20.05 -14.43
C LEU A 107 -4.82 21.55 -14.53
N ASN A 108 -3.91 22.39 -14.02
CA ASN A 108 -4.02 23.84 -14.01
C ASN A 108 -5.28 24.37 -13.28
N GLY A 109 -5.65 23.75 -12.18
CA GLY A 109 -6.77 24.19 -11.33
C GLY A 109 -8.13 23.63 -11.76
N LEU A 110 -8.17 22.66 -12.67
CA LEU A 110 -9.40 21.93 -12.97
C LEU A 110 -9.95 21.24 -11.72
N ILE A 111 -9.06 20.70 -10.88
CA ILE A 111 -9.40 20.18 -9.55
C ILE A 111 -8.49 20.84 -8.54
N THR A 112 -9.07 21.38 -7.47
CA THR A 112 -8.32 21.96 -6.34
C THR A 112 -8.87 21.45 -5.02
N ALA A 113 -7.99 21.33 -4.02
CA ALA A 113 -8.36 21.05 -2.64
C ALA A 113 -7.39 21.80 -1.73
N ASP A 114 -7.84 22.22 -0.55
CA ASP A 114 -6.99 22.93 0.42
C ASP A 114 -6.34 21.98 1.43
N GLY A 115 -6.88 20.77 1.54
CA GLY A 115 -6.36 19.73 2.42
C GLY A 115 -6.83 18.37 1.95
N ILE A 116 -5.91 17.42 1.97
CA ILE A 116 -6.17 16.02 1.62
C ILE A 116 -5.58 15.16 2.72
N VAL A 117 -6.36 14.22 3.21
CA VAL A 117 -5.91 13.17 4.12
C VAL A 117 -6.34 11.84 3.54
N ALA A 118 -5.39 10.99 3.19
CA ALA A 118 -5.61 9.58 2.86
C ALA A 118 -5.18 8.74 4.05
N MET A 119 -6.03 7.84 4.52
CA MET A 119 -5.73 6.91 5.61
C MET A 119 -6.10 5.49 5.18
N ALA A 120 -5.19 4.55 5.42
CA ALA A 120 -5.45 3.13 5.24
C ALA A 120 -4.91 2.38 6.47
N SER A 121 -5.76 1.58 7.10
CA SER A 121 -5.39 0.74 8.22
C SER A 121 -5.84 -0.69 7.95
N SER A 122 -4.97 -1.65 8.23
CA SER A 122 -5.25 -3.08 8.16
C SER A 122 -4.73 -3.77 9.41
N THR A 123 -5.52 -4.67 9.96
CA THR A 123 -5.22 -5.41 11.19
C THR A 123 -5.61 -6.88 11.03
N VAL A 124 -4.85 -7.79 11.64
CA VAL A 124 -5.17 -9.22 11.73
C VAL A 124 -5.01 -9.68 13.16
N ASP A 125 -6.07 -10.30 13.68
CA ASP A 125 -6.11 -10.83 15.05
C ASP A 125 -6.72 -12.23 15.08
N GLY A 126 -6.92 -12.77 16.29
CA GLY A 126 -7.53 -14.09 16.47
C GLY A 126 -9.01 -14.19 16.04
N GLY A 127 -9.65 -13.06 15.72
CA GLY A 127 -11.02 -12.95 15.24
C GLY A 127 -11.15 -12.75 13.72
N GLY A 128 -10.08 -12.40 13.01
CA GLY A 128 -10.04 -12.28 11.56
C GLY A 128 -9.10 -11.17 11.08
N ALA A 129 -9.17 -10.85 9.80
CA ALA A 129 -8.40 -9.76 9.21
C ALA A 129 -9.34 -8.66 8.71
N ASN A 130 -9.05 -7.41 9.04
CA ASN A 130 -9.90 -6.25 8.73
C ASN A 130 -9.07 -5.11 8.14
N SER A 131 -9.70 -4.29 7.30
CA SER A 131 -9.11 -3.07 6.78
C SER A 131 -10.15 -1.96 6.68
N ASN A 132 -9.73 -0.71 6.81
CA ASN A 132 -10.61 0.45 6.70
C ASN A 132 -9.85 1.72 6.26
N ALA A 133 -10.63 2.72 5.86
CA ALA A 133 -10.15 4.02 5.40
C ALA A 133 -10.48 5.17 6.38
N GLU A 134 -10.72 4.84 7.66
CA GLU A 134 -11.19 5.82 8.65
C GLU A 134 -10.20 6.98 8.82
N GLY A 135 -10.72 8.21 8.83
CA GLY A 135 -9.91 9.43 8.87
C GLY A 135 -9.57 10.03 7.50
N SER A 136 -9.89 9.34 6.39
CA SER A 136 -9.73 9.89 5.04
C SER A 136 -10.68 11.08 4.80
N SER A 137 -10.17 12.19 4.25
CA SER A 137 -10.97 13.41 4.04
C SER A 137 -10.41 14.34 2.95
N LEU A 138 -11.31 15.15 2.38
CA LEU A 138 -11.02 16.18 1.38
C LEU A 138 -11.58 17.52 1.87
N ALA A 139 -10.73 18.53 2.01
CA ALA A 139 -11.12 19.87 2.43
C ALA A 139 -11.19 20.83 1.24
N ASN A 140 -12.30 21.58 1.15
CA ASN A 140 -12.57 22.59 0.12
C ASN A 140 -12.33 22.08 -1.31
N LEU A 141 -12.75 20.83 -1.59
CA LEU A 141 -12.66 20.27 -2.93
C LEU A 141 -13.51 21.07 -3.91
N VAL A 142 -12.90 21.46 -5.03
CA VAL A 142 -13.53 22.13 -6.16
C VAL A 142 -13.16 21.38 -7.43
N VAL A 143 -14.16 21.13 -8.27
CA VAL A 143 -14.01 20.47 -9.57
C VAL A 143 -14.67 21.33 -10.61
N ASN A 144 -13.90 21.79 -11.60
CA ASN A 144 -14.36 22.68 -12.67
C ASN A 144 -15.13 23.90 -12.14
N GLY A 145 -14.64 24.50 -11.05
CA GLY A 145 -15.26 25.65 -10.38
C GLY A 145 -16.48 25.34 -9.50
N VAL A 146 -16.90 24.08 -9.40
CA VAL A 146 -18.02 23.66 -8.55
C VAL A 146 -17.49 23.00 -7.29
N GLN A 147 -17.96 23.46 -6.12
CA GLN A 147 -17.60 22.86 -4.84
C GLN A 147 -18.21 21.46 -4.70
N VAL A 148 -17.41 20.49 -4.28
CA VAL A 148 -17.82 19.12 -3.99
C VAL A 148 -17.55 18.85 -2.52
N SER A 149 -18.61 18.78 -1.71
CA SER A 149 -18.49 18.51 -0.28
C SER A 149 -18.62 17.02 0.00
N ASP A 150 -17.61 16.44 0.66
CA ASP A 150 -17.62 15.10 1.24
C ASP A 150 -18.13 14.00 0.29
N PRO A 151 -17.41 13.73 -0.81
CA PRO A 151 -17.78 12.67 -1.73
C PRO A 151 -17.76 11.32 -1.02
N ALA A 152 -18.82 10.52 -1.18
CA ALA A 152 -18.87 9.15 -0.72
C ALA A 152 -17.72 8.32 -1.33
N PRO A 153 -17.32 7.19 -0.71
CA PRO A 153 -16.30 6.31 -1.28
C PRO A 153 -16.60 5.93 -2.74
N ASN A 154 -15.56 5.96 -3.58
CA ASN A 154 -15.64 5.66 -5.02
C ASN A 154 -16.57 6.57 -5.83
N THR A 155 -16.75 7.83 -5.41
CA THR A 155 -17.56 8.80 -6.15
C THR A 155 -16.85 9.18 -7.44
N ARG A 156 -17.46 8.85 -8.59
CA ARG A 156 -16.94 9.23 -9.90
C ARG A 156 -17.60 10.52 -10.43
N MET A 157 -16.80 11.39 -11.03
CA MET A 157 -17.25 12.56 -11.79
C MET A 157 -16.54 12.62 -13.14
N ASP A 158 -17.29 12.84 -14.22
CA ASP A 158 -16.71 13.01 -15.56
C ASP A 158 -16.09 14.42 -15.71
N LEU A 159 -14.97 14.48 -16.42
CA LEU A 159 -14.21 15.69 -16.70
C LEU A 159 -14.20 15.93 -18.23
N PRO A 160 -15.12 16.74 -18.77
CA PRO A 160 -15.22 16.96 -20.20
C PRO A 160 -13.90 17.40 -20.83
N GLY A 161 -13.46 16.67 -21.86
CA GLY A 161 -12.20 16.92 -22.56
C GLY A 161 -10.95 16.38 -21.88
N VAL A 162 -11.08 15.73 -20.72
CA VAL A 162 -9.96 15.16 -19.94
C VAL A 162 -10.14 13.66 -19.68
N GLY A 163 -11.33 13.23 -19.25
CA GLY A 163 -11.58 11.86 -18.79
C GLY A 163 -12.54 11.85 -17.61
N TYR A 164 -12.14 11.27 -16.48
CA TYR A 164 -12.93 11.30 -15.25
C TYR A 164 -12.04 11.30 -14.01
N VAL A 165 -12.64 11.60 -12.86
CA VAL A 165 -12.02 11.51 -11.54
C VAL A 165 -12.85 10.61 -10.64
N VAL A 166 -12.17 9.81 -9.81
CA VAL A 166 -12.74 9.05 -8.71
C VAL A 166 -12.23 9.66 -7.41
N PHE A 167 -13.16 10.04 -6.54
CA PHE A 167 -12.87 10.57 -5.21
C PHE A 167 -13.00 9.48 -4.16
N ASN A 168 -12.10 9.53 -3.17
CA ASN A 168 -12.07 8.56 -2.06
C ASN A 168 -12.20 7.13 -2.61
N GLU A 169 -11.39 6.80 -3.60
CA GLU A 169 -11.37 5.49 -4.22
C GLU A 169 -10.82 4.49 -3.20
N GLN A 170 -11.62 3.48 -2.87
CA GLN A 170 -11.29 2.48 -1.87
C GLN A 170 -11.28 1.11 -2.53
N ILE A 171 -10.10 0.47 -2.53
CA ILE A 171 -9.84 -0.81 -3.18
C ILE A 171 -9.43 -1.81 -2.09
N PRO A 172 -10.40 -2.52 -1.47
CA PRO A 172 -10.10 -3.54 -0.48
C PRO A 172 -9.47 -4.78 -1.13
N THR A 173 -8.60 -5.45 -0.38
CA THR A 173 -7.95 -6.71 -0.75
C THR A 173 -7.93 -7.68 0.43
N GLY A 174 -7.54 -8.94 0.18
CA GLY A 174 -7.51 -10.00 1.19
C GLY A 174 -8.78 -10.84 1.26
N ASP A 175 -8.76 -11.86 2.12
CA ASP A 175 -9.86 -12.81 2.34
C ASP A 175 -10.74 -12.46 3.56
N GLY A 176 -10.34 -11.48 4.35
CA GLY A 176 -11.02 -11.06 5.59
C GLY A 176 -10.87 -12.04 6.76
N VAL A 177 -10.05 -13.09 6.59
CA VAL A 177 -9.88 -14.16 7.60
C VAL A 177 -8.44 -14.26 8.02
N THR A 178 -7.54 -14.43 7.06
CA THR A 178 -6.09 -14.52 7.29
C THR A 178 -5.33 -13.32 6.75
N SER A 179 -5.96 -12.56 5.84
CA SER A 179 -5.39 -11.40 5.19
C SER A 179 -6.43 -10.31 4.97
N SER A 180 -6.00 -9.06 5.08
CA SER A 180 -6.81 -7.90 4.72
C SER A 180 -5.92 -6.77 4.29
N GLY A 181 -6.40 -5.97 3.35
CA GLY A 181 -5.72 -4.78 2.87
C GLY A 181 -6.70 -3.78 2.30
N ILE A 182 -6.24 -2.54 2.13
CA ILE A 182 -6.98 -1.50 1.44
C ILE A 182 -6.02 -0.49 0.85
N THR A 183 -6.29 -0.08 -0.39
CA THR A 183 -5.71 1.10 -1.01
C THR A 183 -6.76 2.21 -1.08
N VAL A 184 -6.38 3.40 -0.65
CA VAL A 184 -7.20 4.61 -0.65
C VAL A 184 -6.51 5.64 -1.51
N ASN A 185 -7.17 6.08 -2.58
CA ASN A 185 -6.75 7.20 -3.40
C ASN A 185 -7.77 8.32 -3.27
N MET A 186 -7.38 9.45 -2.68
CA MET A 186 -8.33 10.53 -2.40
C MET A 186 -8.80 11.23 -3.66
N ILE A 187 -7.90 11.47 -4.61
CA ILE A 187 -8.22 11.97 -5.94
C ILE A 187 -7.50 11.11 -6.96
N HIS A 188 -8.24 10.32 -7.73
CA HIS A 188 -7.71 9.52 -8.84
C HIS A 188 -8.31 10.02 -10.16
N VAL A 189 -7.51 10.77 -10.94
CA VAL A 189 -7.89 11.23 -12.27
C VAL A 189 -7.40 10.23 -13.31
N VAL A 190 -8.32 9.74 -14.13
CA VAL A 190 -8.01 8.90 -15.28
C VAL A 190 -8.11 9.76 -16.53
N LEU A 191 -6.97 9.95 -17.19
CA LEU A 191 -6.85 10.70 -18.43
C LEU A 191 -7.30 9.82 -19.58
N GLN A 192 -8.22 10.31 -20.40
CA GLN A 192 -8.75 9.59 -21.54
C GLN A 192 -8.70 10.44 -22.80
N GLN A 193 -8.41 9.80 -23.92
CA GLN A 193 -8.56 10.39 -25.24
C GLN A 193 -9.57 9.60 -26.07
N LEU A 194 -10.25 10.28 -26.98
CA LEU A 194 -11.10 9.60 -27.95
C LEU A 194 -10.23 8.98 -29.04
N GLY A 195 -10.10 7.65 -29.00
CA GLY A 195 -9.47 6.84 -30.03
C GLY A 195 -10.47 6.35 -31.08
N LEU A 196 -9.99 5.50 -31.99
CA LEU A 196 -10.78 4.95 -33.09
C LEU A 196 -11.90 4.01 -32.59
N PHE A 197 -11.73 3.39 -31.42
CA PHE A 197 -12.65 2.40 -30.84
C PHE A 197 -13.35 2.88 -29.55
N GLY A 198 -13.25 4.17 -29.23
CA GLY A 198 -13.83 4.75 -28.02
C GLY A 198 -12.80 5.47 -27.16
N TYR A 199 -13.12 5.67 -25.88
CA TYR A 199 -12.20 6.30 -24.94
C TYR A 199 -11.09 5.32 -24.54
N GLU A 200 -9.85 5.75 -24.72
CA GLU A 200 -8.65 5.01 -24.31
C GLU A 200 -7.96 5.76 -23.16
N THR A 201 -7.57 5.04 -22.11
CA THR A 201 -6.80 5.61 -21.00
C THR A 201 -5.39 5.94 -21.48
N THR A 202 -4.96 7.17 -21.28
CA THR A 202 -3.64 7.69 -21.68
C THR A 202 -2.70 7.94 -20.51
N GLY A 203 -3.25 7.94 -19.30
CA GLY A 203 -2.50 8.10 -18.07
C GLY A 203 -3.41 8.29 -16.87
N GLU A 204 -2.77 8.39 -15.71
CA GLU A 204 -3.41 8.51 -14.41
C GLU A 204 -2.66 9.54 -13.57
N ILE A 205 -3.42 10.27 -12.77
CA ILE A 205 -2.92 11.17 -11.74
C ILE A 205 -3.58 10.78 -10.43
N ILE A 206 -2.78 10.43 -9.43
CA ILE A 206 -3.25 10.06 -8.10
C ILE A 206 -2.71 11.07 -7.11
N VAL A 207 -3.59 11.62 -6.28
CA VAL A 207 -3.21 12.52 -5.18
C VAL A 207 -3.80 12.02 -3.87
N GLY A 208 -2.95 11.95 -2.84
CA GLY A 208 -3.25 11.40 -1.53
C GLY A 208 -3.50 9.90 -1.63
N SER A 209 -2.43 9.10 -1.69
CA SER A 209 -2.54 7.65 -1.72
C SER A 209 -2.00 7.02 -0.44
N ALA A 210 -2.77 6.11 0.12
CA ALA A 210 -2.41 5.30 1.28
C ALA A 210 -2.82 3.84 1.01
N SER A 211 -1.91 2.90 1.19
CA SER A 211 -2.14 1.46 1.07
C SER A 211 -1.62 0.74 2.30
N SER A 212 -2.40 -0.21 2.81
CA SER A 212 -2.03 -1.06 3.95
C SER A 212 -2.47 -2.49 3.70
N GLY A 213 -1.79 -3.45 4.30
CA GLY A 213 -2.13 -4.86 4.23
C GLY A 213 -1.39 -5.74 5.22
N VAL A 214 -2.06 -6.80 5.66
CA VAL A 214 -1.59 -7.80 6.64
C VAL A 214 -1.95 -9.21 6.13
N ASN A 215 -1.15 -10.23 6.48
CA ASN A 215 -1.31 -11.62 6.01
C ASN A 215 -0.75 -12.64 7.01
#